data_AF-A0A251TWZ6-F1
#
_entry.id   AF-A0A251TWZ6-F1
#
_cell.length_a   1.000
_cell.length_b   1.000
_cell.length_c   1.000
_cell.angle_alpha   90.00
_cell.angle_beta   90.00
_cell.angle_gamma   90.00
#
_symmetry.space_group_name_H-M   'P 1'
#
loop_
_entity.id
_entity.type
_entity.pdbx_description
1 polymer ?
#
loop_
_entity_poly.entity_id
_entity_poly.type
_entity_poly.pdbx_seq_one_letter_code
_entity_poly.pdbx_strand_id
1 'polypeptide(L)'
;MYADKKPDKVDQNEQRLSKWLNCALSNEPLKRPVVVDYLGNVFNKQALVEALLNKNVPKAFGYIKGLKDMISVELESIPGTEGADSGYRVEA
;
A
#
# COMPACT_ATOMS: atom_id res chain seq x y z
N MET A 1 -29.56 21.07 -13.14
CA MET A 1 -28.38 21.53 -12.36
C MET A 1 -27.77 20.30 -11.74
N TYR A 2 -26.69 19.79 -12.33
CA TYR A 2 -25.97 18.65 -11.75
C TYR A 2 -25.39 19.12 -10.42
N ALA A 3 -25.72 18.42 -9.35
CA ALA A 3 -25.10 18.67 -8.06
C ALA A 3 -23.64 18.23 -8.18
N ASP A 4 -22.74 19.20 -8.35
CA ASP A 4 -21.31 19.05 -8.11
C ASP A 4 -21.13 18.55 -6.67
N LYS A 5 -21.07 17.23 -6.52
CA LYS A 5 -20.67 16.59 -5.27
C LYS A 5 -19.25 17.07 -5.00
N LYS A 6 -19.12 18.03 -4.07
CA LYS A 6 -17.85 18.40 -3.46
C LYS A 6 -17.15 17.10 -3.07
N PRO A 7 -15.89 16.90 -3.46
CA PRO A 7 -15.17 15.69 -3.08
C PRO A 7 -15.19 15.63 -1.56
N ASP A 8 -15.81 14.57 -1.03
CA ASP A 8 -15.75 14.25 0.39
C ASP A 8 -14.29 14.34 0.82
N LYS A 9 -14.04 15.06 1.92
CA LYS A 9 -12.69 15.17 2.47
C LYS A 9 -12.31 13.77 2.92
N VAL A 10 -11.63 13.02 2.05
CA VAL A 10 -11.17 11.67 2.37
C VAL A 10 -10.41 11.75 3.67
N ASP A 11 -10.93 11.07 4.69
CA ASP A 11 -10.39 11.10 6.03
C ASP A 11 -8.89 10.77 5.98
N GLN A 12 -8.08 11.60 6.62
CA GLN A 12 -6.63 11.44 6.60
C GLN A 12 -6.22 10.06 7.13
N ASN A 13 -7.05 9.47 7.99
CA ASN A 13 -6.87 8.12 8.49
C ASN A 13 -7.06 7.05 7.39
N GLU A 14 -8.09 7.17 6.55
CA GLU A 14 -8.32 6.24 5.45
C GLU A 14 -7.17 6.29 4.44
N GLN A 15 -6.68 7.49 4.10
CA GLN A 15 -5.52 7.64 3.21
C GLN A 15 -4.26 6.96 3.78
N ARG A 16 -4.10 6.97 5.10
CA ARG A 16 -3.00 6.27 5.76
C ARG A 16 -3.23 4.76 5.66
N LEU A 17 -4.41 4.25 6.02
CA LEU A 17 -4.71 2.82 5.94
C LEU A 17 -4.51 2.27 4.53
N SER A 18 -4.98 2.97 3.49
CA SER A 18 -4.78 2.55 2.10
C SER A 18 -3.30 2.41 1.73
N LYS A 19 -2.41 3.28 2.23
CA LYS A 19 -0.96 3.18 1.98
C LYS A 19 -0.32 1.96 2.63
N TRP A 20 -0.87 1.48 3.74
CA TRP A 20 -0.32 0.35 4.51
C TRP A 20 -0.94 -0.99 4.13
N LEU A 21 -2.14 -1.00 3.54
CA LEU A 21 -2.86 -2.20 3.16
C LEU A 21 -2.72 -2.54 1.67
N ASN A 22 -2.40 -1.56 0.82
CA ASN A 22 -2.29 -1.73 -0.62
C ASN A 22 -0.86 -1.52 -1.12
N CYS A 23 -0.52 -2.21 -2.20
CA CYS A 23 0.71 -2.05 -2.92
C CYS A 23 0.77 -0.65 -3.57
N ALA A 24 1.81 0.12 -3.29
CA ALA A 24 1.95 1.48 -3.83
C ALA A 24 2.13 1.52 -5.37
N LEU A 25 2.45 0.38 -5.99
CA LEU A 25 2.62 0.26 -7.44
C LEU A 25 1.33 -0.18 -8.15
N SER A 26 0.70 -1.27 -7.70
CA SER A 26 -0.47 -1.85 -8.36
C SER A 26 -1.82 -1.42 -7.74
N ASN A 27 -1.80 -0.76 -6.58
CA ASN A 27 -2.98 -0.48 -5.75
C ASN A 27 -3.79 -1.73 -5.35
N GLU A 28 -3.21 -2.92 -5.52
CA GLU A 28 -3.81 -4.18 -5.10
C GLU A 28 -3.52 -4.43 -3.61
N PRO A 29 -4.35 -5.24 -2.92
CA PRO A 29 -4.07 -5.65 -1.56
C PRO A 29 -2.71 -6.32 -1.44
N LEU A 30 -2.03 -6.09 -0.31
CA LEU A 30 -0.70 -6.66 -0.07
C LEU A 30 -0.76 -8.19 0.03
N LYS A 31 0.12 -8.85 -0.72
CA LYS A 31 0.30 -10.31 -0.74
C LYS A 31 1.72 -10.64 -0.33
N ARG A 32 1.88 -11.69 0.47
CA ARG A 32 3.20 -12.22 0.80
C ARG A 32 3.88 -12.79 -0.46
N PRO A 33 5.18 -12.56 -0.68
CA PRO A 33 6.12 -11.77 0.14
C PRO A 33 6.02 -10.25 -0.13
N VAL A 34 6.11 -9.47 0.95
CA VAL A 34 6.02 -8.00 0.95
C VAL A 34 7.43 -7.40 0.97
N VAL A 35 7.62 -6.32 0.21
CA VAL A 35 8.88 -5.56 0.21
C VAL A 35 8.60 -4.09 0.48
N VAL A 36 9.51 -3.44 1.20
CA VAL A 36 9.45 -2.01 1.51
C VAL A 36 10.66 -1.34 0.90
N ASP A 37 10.46 -0.09 0.51
CA ASP A 37 11.51 0.78 0.03
C ASP A 37 12.02 1.73 1.14
N TYR A 38 13.16 2.38 0.93
CA TYR A 38 13.75 3.36 1.83
C TYR A 38 12.86 4.56 2.14
N LEU A 39 11.92 4.91 1.26
CA LEU A 39 10.93 5.96 1.52
C LEU A 39 9.72 5.48 2.35
N GLY A 40 9.68 4.20 2.73
CA GLY A 40 8.61 3.61 3.52
C GLY A 40 7.37 3.22 2.71
N ASN A 41 7.47 3.16 1.39
CA ASN A 41 6.40 2.64 0.53
C ASN A 41 6.42 1.10 0.55
N VAL A 42 5.23 0.50 0.64
CA VAL A 42 5.05 -0.95 0.71
C VAL A 42 4.61 -1.49 -0.66
N PHE A 43 5.22 -2.59 -1.09
CA PHE A 43 4.99 -3.21 -2.39
C PHE A 43 4.86 -4.73 -2.28
N ASN A 44 4.13 -5.29 -3.22
CA ASN A 44 4.16 -6.73 -3.48
C ASN A 44 5.44 -7.06 -4.27
N LYS A 45 6.23 -8.02 -3.77
CA LYS A 45 7.50 -8.39 -4.43
C LYS A 45 7.30 -8.81 -5.89
N GLN A 46 6.24 -9.58 -6.16
CA GLN A 46 5.92 -10.03 -7.52
C GLN A 46 5.66 -8.83 -8.46
N ALA A 47 4.75 -7.93 -8.07
CA ALA A 47 4.40 -6.76 -8.88
C ALA A 47 5.60 -5.84 -9.13
N LEU A 48 6.45 -5.63 -8.11
CA LEU A 48 7.63 -4.78 -8.25
C LEU A 48 8.68 -5.40 -9.17
N VAL A 49 8.92 -6.71 -9.05
CA VAL A 49 9.86 -7.44 -9.92
C VAL A 49 9.37 -7.45 -11.36
N GLU A 50 8.09 -7.71 -11.59
CA GLU A 50 7.47 -7.65 -12.93
C GLU A 50 7.60 -6.27 -13.55
N ALA A 51 7.37 -5.20 -12.77
CA ALA A 51 7.52 -3.84 -13.27
C ALA A 51 8.98 -3.47 -13.60
N LEU A 52 9.95 -3.96 -12.83
CA LEU A 52 11.38 -3.77 -13.13
C LEU A 52 11.80 -4.52 -14.40
N LEU A 53 11.34 -5.75 -14.58
CA LEU A 53 11.56 -6.54 -15.79
C LEU A 53 10.97 -5.86 -17.03
N ASN A 54 9.74 -5.36 -16.91
CA ASN A 54 9.03 -4.66 -17.98
C ASN A 54 9.48 -3.21 -18.16
N LYS A 55 10.41 -2.70 -17.32
CA LYS A 55 10.81 -1.28 -17.26
C LYS A 55 9.62 -0.32 -17.16
N ASN A 56 8.53 -0.77 -16.56
CA ASN A 56 7.28 -0.03 -16.41
C ASN A 56 7.12 0.49 -14.98
N VAL A 57 8.22 1.01 -14.42
CA VAL A 57 8.23 1.62 -13.10
C VAL A 57 7.87 3.10 -13.26
N PRO A 58 6.80 3.59 -12.60
CA PRO A 58 6.46 5.00 -12.60
C PRO A 58 7.66 5.87 -12.20
N LYS A 59 7.77 7.07 -12.77
CA LYS A 59 8.86 8.01 -12.42
C LYS A 59 8.96 8.29 -10.92
N ALA A 60 7.83 8.23 -10.22
CA ALA A 60 7.75 8.35 -8.77
C ALA A 60 8.59 7.31 -8.02
N PHE A 61 8.76 6.10 -8.58
CA PHE A 61 9.52 4.98 -8.01
C PHE A 61 10.81 4.69 -8.78
N GLY A 62 11.26 5.59 -9.64
CA GLY A 62 12.45 5.39 -10.49
C GLY A 62 13.78 5.29 -9.74
N TYR A 63 13.77 5.54 -8.42
CA TYR A 63 14.91 5.31 -7.55
C TYR A 63 15.11 3.82 -7.23
N ILE A 64 14.05 2.99 -7.32
CA ILE A 64 14.15 1.54 -7.16
C ILE A 64 14.75 0.98 -8.45
N LYS A 65 16.03 0.61 -8.42
CA LYS A 65 16.73 0.08 -9.60
C LYS A 65 17.00 -1.41 -9.52
N GLY A 66 16.86 -2.00 -8.33
CA GLY A 66 17.01 -3.44 -8.19
C GLY A 66 16.79 -3.94 -6.77
N LEU A 67 17.21 -5.18 -6.55
CA LEU A 67 17.02 -5.92 -5.30
C LEU A 67 17.71 -5.28 -4.09
N LYS A 68 18.74 -4.45 -4.29
CA LYS A 68 19.41 -3.71 -3.21
C LYS A 68 18.53 -2.64 -2.58
N ASP A 69 17.54 -2.16 -3.32
CA ASP A 69 16.60 -1.13 -2.86
C ASP A 69 15.32 -1.73 -2.28
N MET A 70 15.25 -3.07 -2.20
CA MET A 70 14.11 -3.80 -1.64
C MET A 70 14.46 -4.41 -0.30
N ILE A 71 13.69 -4.04 0.72
CA ILE A 71 13.78 -4.64 2.05
C ILE A 71 12.62 -5.62 2.19
N SER A 72 12.92 -6.90 2.26
CA SER A 72 11.90 -7.93 2.51
C SER A 72 11.39 -7.81 3.94
N VAL A 73 10.07 -7.72 4.11
CA VAL A 73 9.43 -7.71 5.43
C VAL A 73 8.36 -8.77 5.50
N GLU A 74 8.21 -9.36 6.68
CA GLU A 74 7.14 -10.29 7.00
C GLU A 74 6.16 -9.57 7.90
N LEU A 75 4.98 -9.29 7.36
CA LEU A 75 3.87 -8.71 8.11
C LEU A 75 2.99 -9.87 8.57
N GLU A 76 2.93 -10.04 9.88
CA GLU A 76 2.00 -10.95 10.54
C GLU A 76 0.95 -10.16 11.30
N SER A 77 -0.27 -10.72 11.36
CA SER A 77 -1.28 -10.21 12.26
C SER A 77 -0.80 -10.44 13.69
N ILE A 78 -1.04 -9.48 14.57
CA ILE A 78 -0.67 -9.60 15.98
C ILE A 78 -1.45 -10.79 16.57
N PRO A 79 -0.77 -11.85 17.05
CA PRO A 79 -1.46 -12.99 17.63
C PRO A 79 -2.19 -12.53 18.90
N GLY A 80 -3.51 -12.75 18.96
CA GLY A 80 -4.38 -12.27 20.04
C GLY A 80 -5.42 -11.21 19.64
N THR A 81 -5.35 -10.69 18.41
CA THR A 81 -6.47 -9.96 17.75
C THR A 81 -7.11 -10.86 16.69
N GLU A 82 -7.60 -12.02 17.12
CA GLU A 82 -8.45 -12.86 16.28
C GLU A 82 -9.87 -12.31 16.34
N GLY A 83 -10.22 -11.39 15.42
CA GLY A 83 -11.62 -11.01 15.17
C GLY A 83 -12.06 -9.59 15.53
N ALA A 84 -11.27 -8.56 15.23
CA ALA A 84 -11.79 -7.17 15.18
C ALA A 84 -12.07 -6.70 13.75
N ASP A 85 -12.74 -7.54 12.95
CA ASP A 85 -13.46 -7.08 11.74
C ASP A 85 -14.91 -6.71 12.09
N SER A 86 -15.07 -5.87 13.11
CA SER A 86 -16.36 -5.30 13.47
C SER A 86 -16.23 -3.79 13.58
N GLY A 87 -16.19 -3.13 12.42
CA GLY A 87 -16.52 -1.71 12.26
C GLY A 87 -15.61 -0.74 13.01
N TYR A 88 -14.86 0.05 12.26
CA TYR A 88 -14.41 1.36 12.74
C TYR A 88 -15.65 2.20 13.10
N ARG A 89 -16.13 2.11 14.35
CA ARG A 89 -16.94 3.19 14.97
C ARG A 89 -15.97 4.29 15.34
N VAL A 90 -15.83 5.25 14.44
CA VAL A 90 -15.41 6.61 14.80
C VAL A 90 -16.57 7.23 15.60
N GLU A 91 -16.45 7.29 16.92
CA GLU A 91 -17.27 8.22 17.71
C GLU A 91 -16.60 9.60 17.66
N ALA A 92 -17.41 10.59 17.26
CA ALA A 92 -17.08 12.00 17.14
C ALA A 92 -17.02 12.70 18.50
#